data_AF-A0A1L9TX61-F1
#
_entry.id   AF-A0A1L9TX61-F1
#
_cell.length_a   1.000
_cell.length_b   1.000
_cell.length_c   1.000
_cell.angle_alpha   90.00
_cell.angle_beta   90.00
_cell.angle_gamma   90.00
#
_symmetry.space_group_name_H-M   'P 1'
#
loop_
_entity.id
_entity.type
_entity.pdbx_description
1 polymer ?
#
loop_
_entity_poly.entity_id
_entity_poly.type
_entity_poly.pdbx_seq_one_letter_code
_entity_poly.pdbx_strand_id
1 'polypeptide(L)'
;MRFLINPECYHKMCESCVDRIFSSGPANCPVAGCHKTLRKNRFRKQTFEDINVEREVDIRRRVMTVLNRREEEFDSKLDWDNFLEQREEIIFNLVNKIDVAKTESDLQSYASENMRSIRANQALEAKEVTSFQERQSQEQELARLRRQAAKEEYENERKELLAGREEVLSRLASGRGADAASIAREGQKVLLKKSSARRSEEERIRQKQAALRGTDAKKPGATGAAASEEAGSGLIKGLKKIKTPEPEMPYDPFGGMVPNKRDYYTMRDYYPSPYLDPIRQDTRMLAGGYDLQEYYSRTMLEAFAGLGCFIDEEVSQREANSFNAMKPVGTQGAAIAAGSESSSK
;
A
#
# COMPACT_ATOMS: atom_id res chain seq x y z
N MET A 1 -43.06 17.51 11.07
CA MET A 1 -42.91 17.98 9.68
C MET A 1 -41.44 17.94 9.35
N ARG A 2 -41.04 17.27 8.26
CA ARG A 2 -39.63 17.23 7.85
C ARG A 2 -39.41 18.21 6.70
N PHE A 3 -38.27 18.87 6.73
CA PHE A 3 -37.82 19.76 5.68
C PHE A 3 -36.83 19.05 4.78
N LEU A 4 -37.06 19.19 3.48
CA LEU A 4 -36.21 18.69 2.42
C LEU A 4 -35.51 19.88 1.76
N ILE A 5 -34.27 19.65 1.34
CA ILE A 5 -33.42 20.61 0.66
C ILE A 5 -32.95 19.99 -0.66
N ASN A 6 -32.85 20.82 -1.69
CA ASN A 6 -32.26 20.44 -2.96
C ASN A 6 -30.84 21.04 -3.10
N PRO A 7 -29.82 20.25 -3.46
CA PRO A 7 -28.45 20.73 -3.60
C PRO A 7 -28.25 21.77 -4.70
N GLU A 8 -29.20 21.93 -5.63
CA GLU A 8 -29.09 22.94 -6.71
C GLU A 8 -29.56 24.33 -6.28
N CYS A 9 -30.55 24.40 -5.37
CA CYS A 9 -31.22 25.64 -4.99
C CYS A 9 -30.98 26.04 -3.54
N TYR A 10 -30.69 25.09 -2.66
CA TYR A 10 -30.57 25.33 -1.22
C TYR A 10 -31.77 26.10 -0.64
N HIS A 11 -32.99 25.66 -0.98
CA HIS A 11 -34.22 26.18 -0.39
C HIS A 11 -34.93 25.10 0.43
N LYS A 12 -35.46 25.50 1.59
CA LYS A 12 -36.17 24.62 2.52
C LYS A 12 -37.61 24.43 2.03
N MET A 13 -38.03 23.18 1.83
CA MET A 13 -39.41 22.85 1.46
C MET A 13 -39.96 21.72 2.32
N CYS A 14 -41.27 21.75 2.57
CA CYS A 14 -41.95 20.73 3.35
C CYS A 14 -42.19 19.46 2.52
N GLU A 15 -42.21 18.26 3.14
CA GLU A 15 -42.47 16.99 2.43
C GLU A 15 -43.76 17.04 1.58
N SER A 16 -44.87 17.57 2.13
CA SER A 16 -46.13 17.70 1.39
C SER A 16 -46.05 18.71 0.21
N CYS A 17 -45.23 19.74 0.34
CA CYS A 17 -44.97 20.73 -0.70
C CYS A 17 -44.21 20.09 -1.86
N VAL A 18 -43.18 19.30 -1.53
CA VAL A 18 -42.36 18.57 -2.51
C VAL A 18 -43.20 17.53 -3.24
N ASP A 19 -43.99 16.75 -2.51
CA ASP A 19 -44.84 15.73 -3.11
C ASP A 19 -45.91 16.33 -4.01
N ARG A 20 -46.51 17.48 -3.67
CA ARG A 20 -47.53 18.10 -4.53
C ARG A 20 -46.94 18.68 -5.82
N ILE A 21 -45.85 19.44 -5.72
CA ILE A 21 -45.30 20.22 -6.84
C ILE A 21 -44.51 19.34 -7.82
N PHE A 22 -43.76 18.35 -7.31
CA PHE A 22 -42.87 17.52 -8.13
C PHE A 22 -43.46 16.16 -8.51
N SER A 23 -44.71 15.85 -8.14
CA SER A 23 -45.39 14.64 -8.63
C SER A 23 -45.90 14.79 -10.07
N SER A 24 -46.16 16.00 -10.54
CA SER A 24 -46.56 16.29 -11.92
C SER A 24 -45.39 16.30 -12.92
N GLY A 25 -44.16 16.07 -12.45
CA GLY A 25 -42.95 16.10 -13.27
C GLY A 25 -41.90 17.09 -12.76
N PRO A 26 -40.80 17.29 -13.50
CA PRO A 26 -39.78 18.27 -13.14
C PRO A 26 -40.35 19.68 -13.25
N ALA A 27 -40.46 20.36 -12.10
CA ALA A 27 -40.97 21.73 -11.99
C ALA A 27 -39.84 22.68 -11.58
N ASN A 28 -40.04 23.97 -11.79
CA ASN A 28 -39.16 25.00 -11.25
C ASN A 28 -39.38 25.18 -9.73
N CYS A 29 -38.36 25.70 -9.05
CA CYS A 29 -38.50 26.08 -7.64
C CYS A 29 -39.56 27.20 -7.49
N PRO A 30 -40.50 27.11 -6.54
CA PRO A 30 -41.54 28.13 -6.32
C PRO A 30 -41.06 29.35 -5.51
N VAL A 31 -39.79 29.37 -5.09
CA VAL A 31 -39.22 30.47 -4.31
C VAL A 31 -38.90 31.65 -5.22
N ALA A 32 -39.36 32.85 -4.85
CA ALA A 32 -39.14 34.08 -5.61
C ALA A 32 -37.64 34.29 -5.89
N GLY A 33 -37.29 34.46 -7.18
CA GLY A 33 -35.90 34.62 -7.64
C GLY A 33 -35.17 33.31 -7.96
N CYS A 34 -35.80 32.14 -7.82
CA CYS A 34 -35.19 30.86 -8.17
C CYS A 34 -35.96 30.13 -9.27
N HIS A 35 -35.43 30.12 -10.49
CA HIS A 35 -36.05 29.44 -11.64
C HIS A 35 -35.39 28.12 -12.03
N LYS A 36 -34.58 27.53 -11.14
CA LYS A 36 -33.90 26.26 -11.44
C LYS A 36 -34.91 25.11 -11.47
N THR A 37 -34.73 24.21 -12.45
CA THR A 37 -35.57 23.03 -12.63
C THR A 37 -35.13 21.91 -11.70
N LEU A 38 -36.04 21.43 -10.85
CA LEU A 38 -35.75 20.45 -9.80
C LEU A 38 -36.49 19.13 -10.04
N ARG A 39 -35.86 18.03 -9.60
CA ARG A 39 -36.42 16.67 -9.66
C ARG A 39 -36.67 16.14 -8.24
N LYS A 40 -37.76 15.37 -8.08
CA LYS A 40 -38.15 14.78 -6.79
C LYS A 40 -37.04 13.94 -6.13
N ASN A 41 -36.30 13.15 -6.91
CA ASN A 41 -35.29 12.24 -6.36
C ASN A 41 -34.04 12.95 -5.80
N ARG A 42 -33.83 14.23 -6.13
CA ARG A 42 -32.66 15.01 -5.66
C ARG A 42 -32.92 15.76 -4.35
N PHE A 43 -34.11 15.62 -3.75
CA PHE A 43 -34.37 16.18 -2.42
C PHE A 43 -33.73 15.32 -1.34
N ARG A 44 -32.95 15.95 -0.45
CA ARG A 44 -32.28 15.33 0.69
C ARG A 44 -32.85 15.89 1.99
N LYS A 45 -32.83 15.09 3.05
CA LYS A 45 -33.16 15.55 4.41
C LYS A 45 -32.07 16.50 4.92
N GLN A 46 -32.49 17.62 5.48
CA GLN A 46 -31.58 18.58 6.13
C GLN A 46 -30.84 17.88 7.28
N THR A 47 -29.51 18.00 7.33
CA THR A 47 -28.69 17.50 8.43
C THR A 47 -28.23 18.63 9.36
N PHE A 48 -28.13 19.86 8.85
CA PHE A 48 -27.70 21.03 9.60
C PHE A 48 -28.73 22.16 9.52
N GLU A 49 -28.90 22.95 10.58
CA GLU A 49 -29.89 24.04 10.62
C GLU A 49 -29.57 25.16 9.61
N ASP A 50 -28.27 25.41 9.40
CA ASP A 50 -27.74 26.47 8.53
C ASP A 50 -27.54 26.02 7.08
N ILE A 51 -28.12 26.79 6.16
CA ILE A 51 -28.07 26.50 4.72
C ILE A 51 -26.67 26.73 4.12
N ASN A 52 -25.90 27.65 4.69
CA ASN A 52 -24.55 27.97 4.22
C ASN A 52 -23.59 26.82 4.54
N VAL A 53 -23.73 26.22 5.72
CA VAL A 53 -22.94 25.05 6.13
C VAL A 53 -23.24 23.86 5.24
N GLU A 54 -24.52 23.60 4.90
CA GLU A 54 -24.85 22.51 3.97
C GLU A 54 -24.23 22.72 2.58
N ARG A 55 -24.28 23.96 2.06
CA ARG A 55 -23.62 24.30 0.79
C ARG A 55 -22.12 24.07 0.86
N GLU A 56 -21.47 24.52 1.93
CA GLU A 56 -20.04 24.31 2.12
C GLU A 56 -19.69 22.83 2.18
N VAL A 57 -20.44 22.03 2.95
CA VAL A 57 -20.20 20.59 3.08
C VAL A 57 -20.41 19.87 1.74
N ASP A 58 -21.39 20.27 0.94
CA ASP A 58 -21.62 19.70 -0.38
C ASP A 58 -20.51 20.08 -1.38
N ILE A 59 -20.07 21.35 -1.39
CA ILE A 59 -18.93 21.79 -2.19
C ILE A 59 -17.66 21.06 -1.76
N ARG A 60 -17.38 21.00 -0.46
CA ARG A 60 -16.21 20.30 0.09
C ARG A 60 -16.23 18.82 -0.29
N ARG A 61 -17.38 18.13 -0.16
CA ARG A 61 -17.52 16.73 -0.61
C ARG A 61 -17.23 16.56 -2.10
N ARG A 62 -17.77 17.46 -2.95
CA ARG A 62 -17.53 17.42 -4.39
C ARG A 62 -16.04 17.60 -4.71
N VAL A 63 -15.40 18.60 -4.12
CA VAL A 63 -13.98 18.91 -4.36
C VAL A 63 -13.09 17.79 -3.82
N MET A 64 -13.37 17.26 -2.62
CA MET A 64 -12.62 16.12 -2.03
C MET A 64 -12.71 14.85 -2.88
N THR A 65 -13.85 14.61 -3.52
CA THR A 65 -14.05 13.44 -4.40
C THR A 65 -13.19 13.54 -5.67
N VAL A 66 -12.97 14.77 -6.17
CA VAL A 66 -12.15 15.05 -7.36
C VAL A 66 -10.66 15.11 -6.99
N LEU A 67 -10.31 15.77 -5.88
CA LEU A 67 -8.95 15.94 -5.37
C LEU A 67 -8.61 14.87 -4.31
N ASN A 68 -8.78 13.60 -4.67
CA ASN A 68 -8.62 12.46 -3.77
C ASN A 68 -7.20 11.85 -3.80
N ARG A 69 -6.17 12.71 -3.72
CA ARG A 69 -4.77 12.25 -3.62
C ARG A 69 -4.41 11.91 -2.18
N ARG A 70 -3.52 10.92 -2.00
CA ARG A 70 -3.03 10.48 -0.68
C ARG A 70 -1.65 11.09 -0.42
N GLU A 71 -1.31 11.29 0.85
CA GLU A 71 0.03 11.76 1.29
C GLU A 71 1.16 10.88 0.74
N GLU A 72 0.92 9.57 0.61
CA GLU A 72 1.89 8.61 0.08
C GLU A 72 2.27 8.87 -1.38
N GLU A 73 1.45 9.60 -2.14
CA GLU A 73 1.68 9.99 -3.53
C GLU A 73 2.55 11.26 -3.65
N PHE A 74 3.01 11.86 -2.55
CA PHE A 74 3.86 13.06 -2.60
C PHE A 74 5.30 12.77 -2.16
N ASP A 75 6.28 13.35 -2.85
CA ASP A 75 7.71 13.16 -2.55
C ASP A 75 8.09 13.81 -1.22
N SER A 76 7.57 15.02 -0.98
CA SER A 76 7.81 15.81 0.22
C SER A 76 6.51 16.09 0.98
N LYS A 77 6.60 16.15 2.31
CA LYS A 77 5.50 16.59 3.17
C LYS A 77 5.08 18.03 2.86
N LEU A 78 6.03 18.89 2.49
CA LEU A 78 5.74 20.29 2.17
C LEU A 78 4.86 20.41 0.92
N ASP A 79 5.04 19.52 -0.06
CA ASP A 79 4.21 19.50 -1.26
C ASP A 79 2.79 19.00 -0.97
N TRP A 80 2.66 18.05 -0.03
CA TRP A 80 1.36 17.62 0.48
C TRP A 80 0.64 18.77 1.20
N ASP A 81 1.33 19.49 2.08
CA ASP A 81 0.75 20.62 2.82
C ASP A 81 0.34 21.75 1.85
N ASN A 82 1.16 22.07 0.83
CA ASN A 82 0.81 23.02 -0.22
C ASN A 82 -0.42 22.56 -1.03
N PHE A 83 -0.54 21.27 -1.32
CA PHE A 83 -1.71 20.71 -2.02
C PHE A 83 -2.98 20.83 -1.17
N LEU A 84 -2.88 20.59 0.14
CA LEU A 84 -3.99 20.80 1.07
C LEU A 84 -4.44 22.26 1.10
N GLU A 85 -3.49 23.20 1.11
CA GLU A 85 -3.79 24.64 1.07
C GLU A 85 -4.48 25.03 -0.25
N GLN A 86 -3.96 24.60 -1.40
CA GLN A 86 -4.60 24.81 -2.71
C GLN A 86 -6.02 24.24 -2.76
N ARG A 87 -6.24 23.05 -2.16
CA ARG A 87 -7.56 22.44 -2.08
C ARG A 87 -8.53 23.32 -1.27
N GLU A 88 -8.10 23.83 -0.12
CA GLU A 88 -8.93 24.72 0.70
C GLU A 88 -9.15 26.08 0.02
N GLU A 89 -8.17 26.61 -0.72
CA GLU A 89 -8.33 27.82 -1.52
C GLU A 89 -9.43 27.66 -2.58
N ILE A 90 -9.43 26.53 -3.30
CA ILE A 90 -10.49 26.20 -4.26
C ILE A 90 -11.85 26.10 -3.55
N ILE A 91 -11.92 25.42 -2.40
CA ILE A 91 -13.16 25.31 -1.62
C ILE A 91 -13.66 26.70 -1.19
N PHE A 92 -12.76 27.55 -0.68
CA PHE A 92 -13.08 28.89 -0.21
C PHE A 92 -13.60 29.78 -1.35
N ASN A 93 -12.96 29.74 -2.51
CA ASN A 93 -13.38 30.47 -3.71
C ASN A 93 -14.79 30.03 -4.16
N LEU A 94 -15.08 28.73 -4.17
CA LEU A 94 -16.40 28.20 -4.53
C LEU A 94 -17.49 28.58 -3.50
N VAL A 95 -17.17 28.56 -2.20
CA VAL A 95 -18.13 28.90 -1.13
C VAL A 95 -18.49 30.39 -1.18
N ASN A 96 -17.49 31.25 -1.36
CA ASN A 96 -17.67 32.70 -1.40
C ASN A 96 -18.08 33.25 -2.78
N LYS A 97 -18.15 32.37 -3.79
CA LYS A 97 -18.49 32.71 -5.19
C LYS A 97 -17.50 33.71 -5.82
N ILE A 98 -16.24 33.62 -5.44
CA ILE A 98 -15.15 34.41 -6.02
C ILE A 98 -14.57 33.57 -7.18
N ASP A 99 -14.59 34.12 -8.38
CA ASP A 99 -14.02 33.49 -9.59
C ASP A 99 -14.47 32.02 -9.84
N VAL A 100 -15.78 31.78 -9.77
CA VAL A 100 -16.39 30.45 -9.95
C VAL A 100 -16.04 29.85 -11.33
N ALA A 101 -15.96 30.68 -12.38
CA ALA A 101 -15.72 30.19 -13.72
C ALA A 101 -14.30 29.62 -13.90
N LYS A 102 -13.27 30.28 -13.35
CA LYS A 102 -11.89 29.78 -13.44
C LYS A 102 -11.70 28.55 -12.56
N THR A 103 -12.16 28.61 -11.32
CA THR A 103 -12.05 27.47 -10.39
C THR A 103 -12.80 26.23 -10.88
N GLU A 104 -13.96 26.38 -11.53
CA GLU A 104 -14.65 25.25 -12.17
C GLU A 104 -13.89 24.73 -13.40
N SER A 105 -13.27 25.61 -14.19
CA SER A 105 -12.42 25.21 -15.32
C SER A 105 -11.20 24.42 -14.85
N ASP A 106 -10.52 24.89 -13.80
CA ASP A 106 -9.34 24.23 -13.24
C ASP A 106 -9.70 22.87 -12.61
N LEU A 107 -10.87 22.77 -11.97
CA LEU A 107 -11.40 21.48 -11.50
C LEU A 107 -11.73 20.53 -12.66
N GLN A 108 -12.23 21.04 -13.78
CA GLN A 108 -12.55 20.22 -14.95
C GLN A 108 -11.31 19.74 -15.69
N SER A 109 -10.31 20.61 -15.91
CA SER A 109 -9.03 20.23 -16.51
C SER A 109 -8.37 19.14 -15.66
N TYR A 110 -8.29 19.38 -14.35
CA TYR A 110 -7.75 18.42 -13.41
C TYR A 110 -8.50 17.08 -13.41
N ALA A 111 -9.84 17.11 -13.38
CA ALA A 111 -10.66 15.90 -13.40
C ALA A 111 -10.48 15.10 -14.69
N SER A 112 -10.28 15.77 -15.84
CA SER A 112 -10.05 15.13 -17.12
C SER A 112 -8.67 14.48 -17.21
N GLU A 113 -7.63 15.16 -16.74
CA GLU A 113 -6.24 14.68 -16.74
C GLU A 113 -6.04 13.53 -15.76
N ASN A 114 -6.68 13.60 -14.59
CA ASN A 114 -6.46 12.68 -13.47
C ASN A 114 -7.60 11.68 -13.26
N MET A 115 -8.48 11.48 -14.24
CA MET A 115 -9.63 10.57 -14.10
C MET A 115 -9.22 9.14 -13.69
N ARG A 116 -8.08 8.66 -14.18
CA ARG A 116 -7.58 7.30 -13.89
C ARG A 116 -7.09 7.17 -12.44
N SER A 117 -6.30 8.12 -11.95
CA SER A 117 -5.82 8.13 -10.56
C SER A 117 -6.97 8.33 -9.59
N ILE A 118 -7.92 9.21 -9.91
CA ILE A 118 -9.13 9.42 -9.10
C ILE A 118 -9.92 8.11 -8.94
N ARG A 119 -10.18 7.39 -10.03
CA ARG A 119 -10.91 6.12 -9.97
C ARG A 119 -10.14 5.03 -9.22
N ALA A 120 -8.82 4.96 -9.39
CA ALA A 120 -7.98 4.01 -8.67
C ALA A 120 -8.03 4.27 -7.15
N ASN A 121 -7.87 5.52 -6.73
CA ASN A 121 -7.91 5.91 -5.32
C ASN A 121 -9.30 5.69 -4.71
N GLN A 122 -10.37 6.01 -5.43
CA GLN A 122 -11.75 5.71 -4.99
C GLN A 122 -11.98 4.21 -4.82
N ALA A 123 -11.43 3.37 -5.71
CA ALA A 123 -11.53 1.93 -5.60
C ALA A 123 -10.75 1.38 -4.39
N LEU A 124 -9.60 1.98 -4.05
CA LEU A 124 -8.83 1.64 -2.85
C LEU A 124 -9.59 2.04 -1.58
N GLU A 125 -10.10 3.26 -1.51
CA GLU A 125 -10.92 3.73 -0.39
C GLU A 125 -12.16 2.84 -0.19
N ALA A 126 -12.85 2.48 -1.28
CA ALA A 126 -14.00 1.58 -1.21
C ALA A 126 -13.61 0.20 -0.63
N LYS A 127 -12.47 -0.37 -1.05
CA LYS A 127 -11.96 -1.64 -0.51
C LYS A 127 -11.59 -1.53 0.98
N GLU A 128 -10.97 -0.43 1.38
CA GLU A 128 -10.63 -0.17 2.79
C GLU A 128 -11.90 -0.10 3.65
N VAL A 129 -12.92 0.64 3.19
CA VAL A 129 -14.22 0.74 3.88
C VAL A 129 -14.92 -0.61 3.96
N THR A 130 -14.96 -1.41 2.87
CA THR A 130 -15.59 -2.74 2.91
C THR A 130 -14.83 -3.67 3.86
N SER A 131 -13.50 -3.68 3.82
CA SER A 131 -12.69 -4.50 4.73
C SER A 131 -12.90 -4.14 6.20
N PHE A 132 -13.06 -2.84 6.49
CA PHE A 132 -13.34 -2.35 7.84
C PHE A 132 -14.74 -2.77 8.31
N GLN A 133 -15.76 -2.65 7.44
CA GLN A 133 -17.11 -3.08 7.74
C GLN A 133 -17.20 -4.60 7.96
N GLU A 134 -16.53 -5.38 7.11
CA GLU A 134 -16.43 -6.83 7.26
C GLU A 134 -15.79 -7.20 8.61
N ARG A 135 -14.67 -6.57 8.97
CA ARG A 135 -14.03 -6.78 10.27
C ARG A 135 -14.94 -6.44 11.44
N GLN A 136 -15.68 -5.33 11.35
CA GLN A 136 -16.64 -4.93 12.38
C GLN A 136 -17.79 -5.93 12.49
N SER A 137 -18.29 -6.45 11.35
CA SER A 137 -19.35 -7.46 11.32
C SER A 137 -18.90 -8.79 11.94
N GLN A 138 -17.68 -9.25 11.60
CA GLN A 138 -17.09 -10.46 12.16
C GLN A 138 -16.90 -10.33 13.68
N GLU A 139 -16.46 -9.17 14.17
CA GLU A 139 -16.33 -8.93 15.60
C GLU A 139 -17.69 -9.00 16.31
N GLN A 140 -18.74 -8.41 15.71
CA GLN A 140 -20.10 -8.47 16.24
C GLN A 140 -20.66 -9.90 16.23
N GLU A 141 -20.42 -10.67 15.18
CA GLU A 141 -20.82 -12.09 15.08
C GLU A 141 -20.11 -12.95 16.12
N LEU A 142 -18.79 -12.79 16.28
CA LEU A 142 -18.03 -13.47 17.32
C LEU A 142 -18.53 -13.10 18.72
N ALA A 143 -18.86 -11.83 18.96
CA ALA A 143 -19.45 -11.40 20.23
C ALA A 143 -20.83 -12.02 20.46
N ARG A 144 -21.65 -12.16 19.40
CA ARG A 144 -22.95 -12.83 19.48
C ARG A 144 -22.80 -14.33 19.78
N LEU A 145 -21.90 -15.01 19.10
CA LEU A 145 -21.61 -16.43 19.33
C LEU A 145 -21.10 -16.66 20.75
N ARG A 146 -20.22 -15.79 21.27
CA ARG A 146 -19.77 -15.86 22.68
C ARG A 146 -20.92 -15.72 23.66
N ARG A 147 -21.87 -14.80 23.42
CA ARG A 147 -23.07 -14.64 24.27
C ARG A 147 -24.00 -15.84 24.20
N GLN A 148 -24.12 -16.48 23.04
CA GLN A 148 -24.92 -17.69 22.87
C GLN A 148 -24.27 -18.89 23.58
N ALA A 149 -22.97 -19.10 23.37
CA ALA A 149 -22.20 -20.14 24.05
C ALA A 149 -22.29 -20.01 25.58
N ALA A 150 -22.12 -18.80 26.12
CA ALA A 150 -22.25 -18.58 27.57
C ALA A 150 -23.66 -18.90 28.12
N LYS A 151 -24.72 -18.70 27.31
CA LYS A 151 -26.09 -19.10 27.69
C LYS A 151 -26.26 -20.61 27.64
N GLU A 152 -25.77 -21.26 26.59
CA GLU A 152 -25.83 -22.71 26.43
C GLU A 152 -25.03 -23.43 27.53
N GLU A 153 -23.85 -22.91 27.89
CA GLU A 153 -23.04 -23.39 29.01
C GLU A 153 -23.84 -23.32 30.33
N TYR A 154 -24.44 -22.17 30.63
CA TYR A 154 -25.28 -22.01 31.83
C TYR A 154 -26.49 -22.96 31.85
N GLU A 155 -27.16 -23.15 30.70
CA GLU A 155 -28.28 -24.09 30.59
C GLU A 155 -27.84 -25.55 30.75
N ASN A 156 -26.70 -25.93 30.18
CA ASN A 156 -26.14 -27.27 30.31
C ASN A 156 -25.69 -27.56 31.73
N GLU A 157 -25.01 -26.63 32.39
CA GLU A 157 -24.66 -26.73 33.81
C GLU A 157 -25.91 -26.93 34.67
N ARG A 158 -26.98 -26.16 34.42
CA ARG A 158 -28.25 -26.32 35.11
C ARG A 158 -28.87 -27.71 34.89
N LYS A 159 -28.85 -28.22 33.66
CA LYS A 159 -29.36 -29.57 33.35
C LYS A 159 -28.53 -30.66 34.03
N GLU A 160 -27.21 -30.54 34.05
CA GLU A 160 -26.32 -31.51 34.69
C GLU A 160 -26.49 -31.54 36.21
N LEU A 161 -26.72 -30.39 36.85
CA LEU A 161 -27.03 -30.32 38.27
C LEU A 161 -28.36 -31.02 38.59
N LEU A 162 -29.38 -30.83 37.74
CA LEU A 162 -30.67 -31.51 37.89
C LEU A 162 -30.53 -33.02 37.66
N ALA A 163 -29.84 -33.44 36.59
CA ALA A 163 -29.60 -34.86 36.31
C ALA A 163 -28.79 -35.53 37.41
N GLY A 164 -27.75 -34.87 37.95
CA GLY A 164 -26.99 -35.38 39.09
C GLY A 164 -27.84 -35.51 40.36
N ARG A 165 -28.77 -34.59 40.60
CA ARG A 165 -29.74 -34.68 41.70
C ARG A 165 -30.70 -35.85 41.49
N GLU A 166 -31.24 -36.02 40.29
CA GLU A 166 -32.15 -37.11 39.92
C GLU A 166 -31.48 -38.49 40.00
N GLU A 167 -30.22 -38.61 39.59
CA GLU A 167 -29.43 -39.83 39.72
C GLU A 167 -29.27 -40.26 41.18
N VAL A 168 -28.93 -39.31 42.07
CA VAL A 168 -28.83 -39.57 43.51
C VAL A 168 -30.19 -39.99 44.09
N LEU A 169 -31.28 -39.31 43.69
CA LEU A 169 -32.63 -39.67 44.13
C LEU A 169 -33.07 -41.05 43.63
N SER A 170 -32.75 -41.40 42.38
CA SER A 170 -33.01 -42.71 41.79
C SER A 170 -32.24 -43.82 42.51
N ARG A 171 -30.98 -43.58 42.86
CA ARG A 171 -30.15 -44.51 43.64
C ARG A 171 -30.66 -44.68 45.08
N LEU A 172 -31.22 -43.62 45.67
CA LEU A 172 -31.88 -43.69 46.98
C LEU A 172 -33.22 -44.44 46.91
N ALA A 173 -33.98 -44.28 45.83
CA ALA A 173 -35.26 -44.96 45.63
C ALA A 173 -35.13 -46.47 45.35
N SER A 174 -34.04 -46.88 44.71
CA SER A 174 -33.73 -48.29 44.41
C SER A 174 -32.97 -49.01 45.54
N GLY A 175 -32.36 -48.27 46.47
CA GLY A 175 -31.60 -48.81 47.60
C GLY A 175 -32.47 -49.23 48.79
N ARG A 176 -31.97 -50.16 49.63
CA ARG A 176 -32.61 -50.50 50.92
C ARG A 176 -32.40 -49.37 51.93
N GLY A 177 -33.37 -49.13 52.81
CA GLY A 177 -33.36 -48.00 53.76
C GLY A 177 -32.13 -47.90 54.69
N ALA A 178 -31.44 -49.01 54.97
CA ALA A 178 -30.19 -49.04 55.74
C ALA A 178 -28.99 -48.43 54.99
N ASP A 179 -29.03 -48.41 53.65
CA ASP A 179 -27.94 -47.93 52.78
C ASP A 179 -28.10 -46.45 52.38
N ALA A 180 -29.21 -45.79 52.76
CA ALA A 180 -29.47 -44.40 52.40
C ALA A 180 -28.36 -43.44 52.89
N ALA A 181 -27.83 -43.69 54.09
CA ALA A 181 -26.79 -42.87 54.70
C ALA A 181 -25.38 -43.07 54.09
N SER A 182 -25.11 -44.23 53.48
CA SER A 182 -23.86 -44.49 52.75
C SER A 182 -23.96 -43.92 51.33
N ILE A 183 -25.10 -44.09 50.66
CA ILE A 183 -25.37 -43.56 49.32
C ILE A 183 -25.32 -42.03 49.29
N ALA A 184 -25.85 -41.33 50.30
CA ALA A 184 -25.78 -39.86 50.39
C ALA A 184 -24.33 -39.35 50.57
N ARG A 185 -23.51 -40.03 51.38
CA ARG A 185 -22.10 -39.68 51.59
C ARG A 185 -21.25 -39.96 50.34
N GLU A 186 -21.54 -41.06 49.65
CA GLU A 186 -20.89 -41.39 48.38
C GLU A 186 -21.25 -40.38 47.28
N GLY A 187 -22.53 -39.99 47.17
CA GLY A 187 -23.00 -38.96 46.23
C GLY A 187 -22.32 -37.60 46.45
N GLN A 188 -22.19 -37.14 47.70
CA GLN A 188 -21.43 -35.91 48.02
C GLN A 188 -19.95 -36.02 47.65
N LYS A 189 -19.32 -37.18 47.92
CA LYS A 189 -17.90 -37.42 47.59
C LYS A 189 -17.67 -37.46 46.07
N VAL A 190 -18.60 -38.03 45.31
CA VAL A 190 -18.55 -38.07 43.83
C VAL A 190 -18.77 -36.69 43.23
N LEU A 191 -19.72 -35.91 43.75
CA LEU A 191 -19.95 -34.52 43.34
C LEU A 191 -18.73 -33.63 43.59
N LEU A 192 -18.10 -33.73 44.77
CA LEU A 192 -16.88 -32.99 45.11
C LEU A 192 -15.72 -33.35 44.17
N LYS A 193 -15.50 -34.64 43.88
CA LYS A 193 -14.47 -35.09 42.92
C LYS A 193 -14.73 -34.61 41.49
N LYS A 194 -15.99 -34.64 41.04
CA LYS A 194 -16.40 -34.15 39.72
C LYS A 194 -16.19 -32.64 39.60
N SER A 195 -16.50 -31.87 40.65
CA SER A 195 -16.25 -30.42 40.70
C SER A 195 -14.77 -30.05 40.71
N SER A 196 -13.90 -30.83 41.37
CA SER A 196 -12.46 -30.60 41.38
C SER A 196 -11.78 -30.94 40.05
N ALA A 197 -12.25 -31.96 39.35
CA ALA A 197 -11.73 -32.34 38.03
C ALA A 197 -12.10 -31.31 36.95
N ARG A 198 -13.30 -30.74 37.00
CA ARG A 198 -13.73 -29.68 36.06
C ARG A 198 -12.94 -28.38 36.22
N ARG A 199 -12.71 -27.95 37.47
CA ARG A 199 -11.94 -26.72 37.74
C ARG A 199 -10.50 -26.82 37.22
N SER A 200 -9.87 -28.00 37.31
CA SER A 200 -8.52 -28.21 36.76
C SER A 200 -8.49 -28.30 35.23
N GLU A 201 -9.55 -28.84 34.61
CA GLU A 201 -9.68 -28.85 33.15
C GLU A 201 -9.93 -27.45 32.56
N GLU A 202 -10.82 -26.66 33.18
CA GLU A 202 -11.08 -25.27 32.80
C GLU A 202 -9.82 -24.41 32.91
N GLU A 203 -9.04 -24.58 33.98
CA GLU A 203 -7.77 -23.87 34.17
C GLU A 203 -6.74 -24.25 33.10
N ARG A 204 -6.66 -25.54 32.73
CA ARG A 204 -5.82 -26.03 31.63
C ARG A 204 -6.22 -25.45 30.27
N ILE A 205 -7.53 -25.33 30.01
CA ILE A 205 -8.06 -24.77 28.75
C ILE A 205 -7.79 -23.26 28.69
N ARG A 206 -8.00 -22.54 29.80
CA ARG A 206 -7.69 -21.11 29.92
C ARG A 206 -6.21 -20.82 29.71
N GLN A 207 -5.33 -21.64 30.27
CA GLN A 207 -3.87 -21.51 30.08
C GLN A 207 -3.44 -21.75 28.63
N LYS A 208 -4.04 -22.73 27.94
CA LYS A 208 -3.80 -22.98 26.51
C LYS A 208 -4.29 -21.84 25.61
N GLN A 209 -5.46 -21.25 25.90
CA GLN A 209 -5.97 -20.09 25.15
C GLN A 209 -5.11 -18.83 25.38
N ALA A 210 -4.59 -18.63 26.59
CA ALA A 210 -3.68 -17.53 26.89
C ALA A 210 -2.33 -17.68 26.16
N ALA A 211 -1.79 -18.90 26.05
CA ALA A 211 -0.54 -19.17 25.33
C ALA A 211 -0.66 -18.91 23.82
N LEU A 212 -1.79 -19.25 23.21
CA LEU A 212 -2.05 -19.02 21.78
C LEU A 212 -2.19 -17.53 21.43
N ARG A 213 -2.70 -16.70 22.34
CA ARG A 213 -2.80 -15.24 22.12
C ARG A 213 -1.46 -14.50 22.25
N GLY A 214 -0.46 -15.12 22.88
CA GLY A 214 0.86 -14.52 23.07
C GLY A 214 1.77 -14.58 21.85
N THR A 215 1.45 -15.41 20.85
CA THR A 215 2.35 -15.69 19.72
C THR A 215 2.06 -14.89 18.44
N ASP A 216 0.95 -14.16 18.36
CA ASP A 216 0.53 -13.41 17.15
C ASP A 216 1.01 -11.94 17.11
N ALA A 217 1.75 -11.46 18.12
CA ALA A 217 2.16 -10.06 18.24
C ALA A 217 3.49 -9.70 17.53
N LYS A 218 4.07 -10.57 16.70
CA LYS A 218 5.37 -10.29 16.07
C LYS A 218 5.41 -10.65 14.58
N LYS A 219 5.02 -9.68 13.75
CA LYS A 219 5.28 -9.66 12.31
C LYS A 219 6.03 -8.36 11.96
N PRO A 220 7.26 -8.41 11.43
CA PRO A 220 8.01 -7.20 11.05
C PRO A 220 7.55 -6.70 9.67
N GLY A 221 7.33 -5.39 9.59
CA GLY A 221 7.01 -4.66 8.36
C GLY A 221 8.25 -4.44 7.49
N ALA A 222 8.06 -4.57 6.17
CA ALA A 222 9.04 -4.29 5.15
C ALA A 222 9.08 -2.79 4.84
N THR A 223 10.28 -2.20 4.80
CA THR A 223 10.51 -0.81 4.38
C THR A 223 11.39 -0.81 3.13
N GLY A 224 10.82 -0.39 2.00
CA GLY A 224 11.54 -0.18 0.73
C GLY A 224 11.90 1.28 0.53
N ALA A 225 13.14 1.52 0.11
CA ALA A 225 13.75 2.84 -0.09
C ALA A 225 13.37 3.46 -1.45
N ALA A 226 13.25 4.80 -1.46
CA ALA A 226 12.94 5.61 -2.64
C ALA A 226 14.17 6.41 -3.10
N ALA A 227 14.32 6.57 -4.42
CA ALA A 227 15.17 7.57 -5.07
C ALA A 227 14.33 8.26 -6.17
N SER A 228 14.41 9.57 -6.24
CA SER A 228 13.65 10.52 -7.06
C SER A 228 14.03 10.54 -8.54
N GLU A 229 13.10 10.91 -9.44
CA GLU A 229 13.31 11.96 -10.47
C GLU A 229 12.06 12.31 -11.34
N GLU A 230 11.99 13.60 -11.68
CA GLU A 230 10.85 14.48 -12.03
C GLU A 230 10.14 14.28 -13.37
N ALA A 231 8.82 14.48 -13.41
CA ALA A 231 8.05 14.92 -14.59
C ALA A 231 6.66 15.35 -14.08
N GLY A 232 6.41 16.66 -14.11
CA GLY A 232 5.20 17.28 -13.58
C GLY A 232 4.01 17.28 -14.54
N SER A 233 2.82 17.35 -13.95
CA SER A 233 1.63 17.94 -14.60
C SER A 233 1.24 19.19 -13.81
N GLY A 234 1.21 20.33 -14.48
CA GLY A 234 1.35 21.68 -13.94
C GLY A 234 0.25 22.27 -13.05
N LEU A 235 -0.52 21.45 -12.31
CA LEU A 235 -1.43 21.96 -11.28
C LEU A 235 -1.00 21.58 -9.85
N ILE A 236 -0.32 20.45 -9.69
CA ILE A 236 0.12 19.96 -8.38
C ILE A 236 1.63 19.77 -8.41
N LYS A 237 2.34 20.52 -7.56
CA LYS A 237 3.78 20.33 -7.34
C LYS A 237 4.02 19.13 -6.42
N GLY A 238 5.03 18.32 -6.72
CA GLY A 238 5.55 17.30 -5.79
C GLY A 238 4.94 15.89 -5.84
N LEU A 239 4.31 15.53 -6.97
CA LEU A 239 3.68 14.21 -7.13
C LEU A 239 4.72 13.10 -7.41
N LYS A 240 4.77 12.06 -6.59
CA LYS A 240 5.56 10.84 -6.78
C LYS A 240 5.16 10.15 -8.07
N LYS A 241 6.13 9.91 -8.94
CA LYS A 241 5.93 9.01 -10.06
C LYS A 241 5.83 7.57 -9.57
N ILE A 242 4.82 6.86 -10.06
CA ILE A 242 4.75 5.40 -9.98
C ILE A 242 5.89 4.86 -10.84
N LYS A 243 6.99 4.41 -10.22
CA LYS A 243 8.05 3.66 -10.92
C LYS A 243 7.48 2.30 -11.31
N THR A 244 7.13 2.12 -12.58
CA THR A 244 7.07 0.77 -13.15
C THR A 244 8.47 0.17 -13.05
N PRO A 245 8.66 -0.98 -12.39
CA PRO A 245 9.98 -1.60 -12.29
C PRO A 245 10.51 -1.87 -13.70
N GLU A 246 11.71 -1.38 -14.00
CA GLU A 246 12.37 -1.64 -15.27
C GLU A 246 12.55 -3.16 -15.44
N PRO A 247 12.30 -3.71 -16.64
CA PRO A 247 12.53 -5.13 -16.88
C PRO A 247 14.01 -5.45 -16.66
N GLU A 248 14.29 -6.50 -15.88
CA GLU A 248 15.67 -6.95 -15.62
C GLU A 248 16.40 -7.16 -16.95
N MET A 249 17.56 -6.52 -17.10
CA MET A 249 18.37 -6.66 -18.31
C MET A 249 18.76 -8.14 -18.51
N PRO A 250 18.87 -8.62 -19.76
CA PRO A 250 19.38 -9.96 -20.03
C PRO A 250 20.72 -10.20 -19.34
N TYR A 251 20.84 -11.33 -18.65
CA TYR A 251 22.06 -11.71 -17.93
C TYR A 251 23.26 -11.81 -18.87
N ASP A 252 24.28 -10.97 -18.64
CA ASP A 252 25.56 -11.02 -19.36
C ASP A 252 26.54 -11.97 -18.64
N PRO A 253 26.94 -13.10 -19.25
CA PRO A 253 27.87 -14.06 -18.65
C PRO A 253 29.28 -13.51 -18.42
N PHE A 254 29.67 -12.42 -19.09
CA PHE A 254 31.00 -11.80 -18.92
C PHE A 254 30.99 -10.55 -18.04
N GLY A 255 29.83 -10.13 -17.54
CA GLY A 255 29.70 -8.98 -16.65
C GLY A 255 30.38 -7.71 -17.19
N GLY A 256 30.31 -7.48 -18.52
CA GLY A 256 30.95 -6.35 -19.19
C GLY A 256 32.42 -6.54 -19.59
N MET A 257 33.05 -7.68 -19.30
CA MET A 257 34.41 -7.97 -19.78
C MET A 257 34.40 -8.44 -21.24
N VAL A 258 34.77 -7.54 -22.15
CA VAL A 258 34.92 -7.87 -23.57
C VAL A 258 36.32 -8.44 -23.82
N PRO A 259 36.46 -9.68 -24.35
CA PRO A 259 37.75 -10.23 -24.71
C PRO A 259 38.52 -9.29 -25.65
N ASN A 260 39.81 -9.05 -25.37
CA ASN A 260 40.71 -8.18 -26.13
C ASN A 260 40.42 -6.67 -26.13
N LYS A 261 39.45 -6.18 -25.33
CA LYS A 261 39.28 -4.74 -25.10
C LYS A 261 40.30 -4.27 -24.06
N ARG A 262 41.18 -3.34 -24.45
CA ARG A 262 42.11 -2.62 -23.55
C ARG A 262 41.58 -1.20 -23.36
N ASP A 263 41.81 -0.62 -22.17
CA ASP A 263 41.14 0.62 -21.76
C ASP A 263 41.48 1.84 -22.63
N TYR A 264 42.71 1.91 -23.13
CA TYR A 264 43.23 3.11 -23.79
C TYR A 264 43.43 2.98 -25.30
N TYR A 265 43.33 1.77 -25.86
CA TYR A 265 43.46 1.57 -27.31
C TYR A 265 42.76 0.30 -27.79
N THR A 266 42.28 0.36 -29.03
CA THR A 266 41.79 -0.79 -29.77
C THR A 266 42.89 -1.32 -30.69
N MET A 267 43.27 -2.57 -30.52
CA MET A 267 44.20 -3.24 -31.43
C MET A 267 43.52 -3.51 -32.77
N ARG A 268 44.18 -3.17 -33.88
CA ARG A 268 43.77 -3.58 -35.22
C ARG A 268 44.46 -4.89 -35.59
N ASP A 269 43.81 -5.69 -36.42
CA ASP A 269 44.38 -6.94 -36.93
C ASP A 269 45.55 -6.71 -37.91
N TYR A 270 45.67 -5.51 -38.45
CA TYR A 270 46.71 -5.15 -39.41
C TYR A 270 47.23 -3.73 -39.18
N TYR A 271 48.55 -3.63 -39.04
CA TYR A 271 49.30 -2.38 -39.07
C TYR A 271 50.33 -2.46 -40.21
N PRO A 272 50.24 -1.56 -41.21
CA PRO A 272 51.16 -1.59 -42.35
C PRO A 272 52.56 -1.26 -41.87
N SER A 273 53.49 -2.21 -41.97
CA SER A 273 54.90 -1.93 -41.71
C SER A 273 55.80 -2.74 -42.64
N PRO A 274 56.81 -2.09 -43.26
CA PRO A 274 57.68 -2.73 -44.23
C PRO A 274 58.52 -3.87 -43.62
N TYR A 275 58.64 -3.91 -42.30
CA TYR A 275 59.36 -4.95 -41.55
C TYR A 275 58.50 -6.20 -41.28
N LEU A 276 57.20 -6.04 -40.97
CA LEU A 276 56.33 -7.16 -40.57
C LEU A 276 55.58 -7.79 -41.75
N ASP A 277 55.38 -7.04 -42.85
CA ASP A 277 54.76 -7.55 -44.08
C ASP A 277 55.44 -8.82 -44.64
N PRO A 278 56.78 -8.94 -44.71
CA PRO A 278 57.43 -10.18 -45.17
C PRO A 278 57.28 -11.34 -44.16
N ILE A 279 57.33 -11.04 -42.85
CA ILE A 279 57.23 -12.06 -41.78
C ILE A 279 55.85 -12.74 -41.78
N ARG A 280 54.80 -12.02 -42.20
CA ARG A 280 53.45 -12.56 -42.36
C ARG A 280 53.37 -13.67 -43.42
N GLN A 281 54.19 -13.60 -44.46
CA GLN A 281 54.19 -14.55 -45.57
C GLN A 281 55.18 -15.71 -45.35
N ASP A 282 56.16 -15.52 -44.45
CA ASP A 282 57.18 -16.52 -44.13
C ASP A 282 56.65 -17.65 -43.23
N THR A 283 56.38 -18.80 -43.85
CA THR A 283 55.89 -20.01 -43.15
C THR A 283 56.86 -20.55 -42.11
N ARG A 284 58.17 -20.28 -42.25
CA ARG A 284 59.20 -20.68 -41.26
C ARG A 284 59.03 -19.98 -39.93
N MET A 285 58.59 -18.72 -39.93
CA MET A 285 58.38 -17.92 -38.72
C MET A 285 57.06 -18.28 -38.04
N LEU A 286 56.00 -18.51 -38.84
CA LEU A 286 54.72 -18.98 -38.34
C LEU A 286 54.80 -20.37 -37.69
N ALA A 287 55.55 -21.29 -38.29
CA ALA A 287 55.80 -22.62 -37.72
C ALA A 287 56.60 -22.56 -36.39
N GLY A 288 57.36 -21.47 -36.18
CA GLY A 288 58.07 -21.19 -34.93
C GLY A 288 57.20 -20.62 -33.82
N GLY A 289 55.89 -20.44 -34.04
CA GLY A 289 54.94 -19.92 -33.05
C GLY A 289 54.97 -18.39 -32.91
N TYR A 290 55.53 -17.67 -33.88
CA TYR A 290 55.54 -16.21 -33.87
C TYR A 290 54.16 -15.66 -34.29
N ASP A 291 53.41 -15.10 -33.34
CA ASP A 291 52.13 -14.44 -33.59
C ASP A 291 52.29 -12.91 -33.74
N LEU A 292 51.79 -12.38 -34.85
CA LEU A 292 51.81 -10.95 -35.14
C LEU A 292 50.88 -10.17 -34.22
N GLN A 293 49.75 -10.74 -33.80
CA GLN A 293 48.84 -10.06 -32.87
C GLN A 293 49.51 -9.86 -31.52
N GLU A 294 50.24 -10.86 -31.01
CA GLU A 294 51.01 -10.72 -29.77
C GLU A 294 52.11 -9.65 -29.90
N TYR A 295 52.82 -9.61 -31.04
CA TYR A 295 53.82 -8.57 -31.31
C TYR A 295 53.22 -7.15 -31.32
N TYR A 296 52.08 -6.96 -31.99
CA TYR A 296 51.34 -5.69 -31.95
C TYR A 296 50.89 -5.36 -30.53
N SER A 297 50.43 -6.37 -29.80
CA SER A 297 49.99 -6.21 -28.42
C SER A 297 51.11 -5.72 -27.49
N ARG A 298 52.32 -6.23 -27.70
CA ARG A 298 53.50 -5.91 -26.89
C ARG A 298 54.05 -4.55 -27.26
N THR A 299 54.15 -4.25 -28.56
CA THR A 299 54.67 -2.95 -29.04
C THR A 299 53.74 -1.80 -28.69
N MET A 300 52.42 -1.98 -28.83
CA MET A 300 51.43 -0.98 -28.40
C MET A 300 51.41 -0.84 -26.88
N LEU A 301 51.53 -1.94 -26.13
CA LEU A 301 51.67 -1.83 -24.68
C LEU A 301 52.94 -1.09 -24.31
N GLU A 302 54.11 -1.43 -24.86
CA GLU A 302 55.38 -0.75 -24.55
C GLU A 302 55.35 0.75 -24.93
N ALA A 303 54.76 1.09 -26.08
CA ALA A 303 54.63 2.48 -26.51
C ALA A 303 53.72 3.31 -25.59
N PHE A 304 52.65 2.71 -25.06
CA PHE A 304 51.62 3.40 -24.28
C PHE A 304 51.66 3.12 -22.76
N ALA A 305 52.47 2.17 -22.28
CA ALA A 305 52.55 1.71 -20.88
C ALA A 305 53.13 2.75 -19.91
N GLY A 306 53.50 3.94 -20.38
CA GLY A 306 53.88 5.07 -19.54
C GLY A 306 53.06 6.34 -19.78
N LEU A 307 52.14 6.33 -20.75
CA LEU A 307 51.35 7.49 -21.16
C LEU A 307 49.98 7.56 -20.46
N GLY A 308 49.60 6.53 -19.69
CA GLY A 308 48.29 6.40 -19.04
C GLY A 308 48.29 6.42 -17.50
N CYS A 309 49.43 6.72 -16.86
CA CYS A 309 49.51 6.80 -15.39
C CYS A 309 49.08 8.20 -14.92
N PHE A 310 47.78 8.45 -14.84
CA PHE A 310 47.25 9.70 -14.30
C PHE A 310 47.11 9.58 -12.78
N ILE A 311 48.10 10.10 -12.05
CA ILE A 311 48.15 10.01 -10.58
C ILE A 311 46.86 10.57 -9.95
N ASP A 312 46.29 11.62 -10.53
CA ASP A 312 45.05 12.23 -10.04
C ASP A 312 43.83 11.29 -10.18
N GLU A 313 43.73 10.54 -11.28
CA GLU A 313 42.65 9.57 -11.49
C GLU A 313 42.85 8.31 -10.64
N GLU A 314 44.09 7.83 -10.51
CA GLU A 314 44.41 6.68 -9.67
C GLU A 314 44.17 6.95 -8.18
N VAL A 315 44.52 8.15 -7.70
CA VAL A 315 44.23 8.55 -6.31
C VAL A 315 42.72 8.65 -6.09
N SER A 316 42.00 9.28 -7.03
CA SER A 316 40.54 9.40 -6.97
C SER A 316 39.84 8.03 -6.98
N GLN A 317 40.30 7.10 -7.83
CA GLN A 317 39.77 5.73 -7.87
C GLN A 317 40.13 4.92 -6.63
N ARG A 318 41.31 5.13 -6.04
CA ARG A 318 41.73 4.46 -4.79
C ARG A 318 40.92 4.95 -3.60
N GLU A 319 40.61 6.24 -3.55
CA GLU A 319 39.66 6.82 -2.59
C GLU A 319 38.24 6.25 -2.83
N ALA A 320 37.75 6.25 -4.06
CA ALA A 320 36.44 5.68 -4.39
C ALA A 320 36.33 4.17 -4.06
N ASN A 321 37.38 3.39 -4.31
CA ASN A 321 37.42 1.96 -4.03
C ASN A 321 37.56 1.63 -2.54
N SER A 322 38.28 2.44 -1.77
CA SER A 322 38.33 2.32 -0.30
C SER A 322 36.99 2.67 0.34
N PHE A 323 36.24 3.63 -0.22
CA PHE A 323 34.85 3.88 0.16
C PHE A 323 33.88 2.75 -0.26
N ASN A 324 34.15 2.03 -1.36
CA ASN A 324 33.33 0.91 -1.82
C ASN A 324 33.59 -0.42 -1.11
N ALA A 325 34.76 -0.63 -0.50
CA ALA A 325 35.04 -1.80 0.34
C ALA A 325 34.17 -1.86 1.62
N MET A 326 33.57 -0.72 2.01
CA MET A 326 32.69 -0.59 3.17
C MET A 326 31.21 -0.88 2.85
N LYS A 327 30.85 -1.19 1.59
CA LYS A 327 29.47 -1.51 1.17
C LYS A 327 29.32 -3.00 0.87
N PRO A 328 28.20 -3.63 1.25
CA PRO A 328 27.99 -5.05 1.00
C PRO A 328 27.95 -5.36 -0.50
N VAL A 329 28.54 -6.50 -0.88
CA VAL A 329 28.89 -6.98 -2.24
C VAL A 329 27.76 -6.94 -3.30
N GLY A 330 26.51 -6.74 -2.90
CA GLY A 330 25.35 -6.76 -3.81
C GLY A 330 25.22 -5.60 -4.80
N THR A 331 25.98 -4.51 -4.65
CA THR A 331 25.87 -3.32 -5.51
C THR A 331 27.04 -3.10 -6.47
N GLN A 332 28.06 -3.97 -6.48
CA GLN A 332 29.25 -3.78 -7.32
C GLN A 332 28.98 -3.99 -8.82
N GLY A 333 28.02 -4.86 -9.19
CA GLY A 333 27.68 -5.12 -10.59
C GLY A 333 27.03 -3.93 -11.34
N ALA A 334 26.34 -3.04 -10.62
CA ALA A 334 25.65 -1.90 -11.23
C ALA A 334 26.57 -0.70 -11.52
N ALA A 335 27.64 -0.53 -10.73
CA ALA A 335 28.55 0.61 -10.88
C ALA A 335 29.54 0.45 -12.05
N ILE A 336 29.93 -0.79 -12.38
CA ILE A 336 30.87 -1.08 -13.48
C ILE A 336 30.20 -0.82 -14.85
N ALA A 337 28.89 -1.05 -14.99
CA ALA A 337 28.16 -0.77 -16.22
C ALA A 337 28.07 0.74 -16.54
N ALA A 338 27.82 1.58 -15.53
CA ALA A 338 27.66 3.02 -15.72
C ALA A 338 28.96 3.77 -16.08
N GLY A 339 30.13 3.22 -15.73
CA GLY A 339 31.43 3.83 -16.07
C GLY A 339 31.85 3.67 -17.54
N SER A 340 31.19 2.78 -18.29
CA SER A 340 31.60 2.44 -19.66
C SER A 340 30.97 3.32 -20.76
N GLU A 341 29.93 4.10 -20.45
CA GLU A 341 29.21 4.95 -21.42
C GLU A 341 29.78 6.37 -21.53
N SER A 342 30.66 6.81 -20.63
CA SER A 342 31.19 8.18 -20.63
C SER A 342 32.49 8.38 -21.43
N SER A 343 33.08 7.31 -21.99
CA SER A 343 34.32 7.38 -22.78
C SER A 343 34.07 6.98 -24.24
N SER A 344 33.19 7.73 -24.91
CA SER A 344 33.04 7.74 -26.37
C SER A 344 32.41 9.06 -26.80
N LYS A 345 33.19 10.14 -26.72
CA LYS A 345 33.06 11.33 -27.56
C LYS A 345 34.43 11.88 -27.88
#